data_AF-A0A0Q6RKD7-F1
#
_entry.id   AF-A0A0Q6RKD7-F1
#
_cell.length_a   1.000
_cell.length_b   1.000
_cell.length_c   1.000
_cell.angle_alpha   90.00
_cell.angle_beta   90.00
_cell.angle_gamma   90.00
#
_symmetry.space_group_name_H-M   'P 1'
#
loop_
_entity.id
_entity.type
_entity.pdbx_description
1 polymer ?
#
loop_
_entity_poly.entity_id
_entity_poly.type
_entity_poly.pdbx_seq_one_letter_code
_entity_poly.pdbx_strand_id
1 'polypeptide(L)' 'MRKFVVTVVQEIEADTPEEAALLMYQSLTIGPAPLTFSVRDDTNSTLDVRLDQSQADEFAASDHTADPGNW' A
#
# COMPACT_ATOMS: atom_id res chain seq x y z
N MET A 1 9.48 -13.80 -11.42
CA MET A 1 8.82 -12.84 -10.50
C MET A 1 9.61 -11.55 -10.50
N ARG A 2 8.97 -10.40 -10.70
CA ARG A 2 9.59 -9.08 -10.55
C ARG A 2 9.40 -8.58 -9.11
N LYS A 3 10.33 -7.78 -8.61
CA LYS A 3 10.23 -7.17 -7.28
C LYS A 3 9.74 -5.74 -7.43
N PHE A 4 8.83 -5.35 -6.56
CA PHE A 4 8.32 -3.99 -6.48
C PHE A 4 8.51 -3.49 -5.05
N VAL A 5 8.83 -2.21 -4.91
CA VAL A 5 8.75 -1.51 -3.62
C VAL A 5 7.38 -0.85 -3.56
N VAL A 6 6.59 -1.20 -2.55
CA VAL A 6 5.25 -0.64 -2.35
C VAL A 6 5.28 0.23 -1.11
N THR A 7 4.86 1.48 -1.24
CA THR A 7 4.83 2.47 -0.16
C THR A 7 3.40 2.99 0.02
N VAL A 8 2.92 3.09 1.25
CA VAL A 8 1.64 3.74 1.56
C VAL A 8 1.82 5.25 1.48
N VAL A 9 0.92 5.93 0.78
CA VAL A 9 0.94 7.39 0.66
C VAL A 9 -0.26 7.97 1.40
N GLN A 10 0.02 8.76 2.44
CA GLN A 10 -0.99 9.52 3.19
C GLN A 10 -0.42 10.88 3.54
N GLU A 11 -1.18 11.93 3.30
CA GLU A 11 -0.86 13.27 3.79
C GLU A 11 -1.22 13.34 5.27
N ILE A 12 -0.24 13.68 6.10
CA ILE A 12 -0.37 13.77 7.56
C ILE A 12 0.23 15.09 7.98
N GLU A 13 -0.56 15.92 8.67
CA GLU A 13 -0.07 17.11 9.33
C GLU A 13 0.65 16.71 10.62
N ALA A 14 1.91 17.11 10.76
CA ALA A 14 2.74 16.84 11.94
C ALA A 14 3.81 17.93 12.07
N ASP A 15 4.31 18.13 13.29
CA ASP A 15 5.36 19.12 13.55
C ASP A 15 6.74 18.60 13.14
N THR A 16 6.92 17.28 13.08
CA THR A 16 8.19 16.63 12.72
C THR A 16 7.99 15.40 11.83
N PRO A 17 9.01 14.99 11.03
CA PRO A 17 8.96 13.75 10.25
C PRO A 17 8.78 12.50 11.11
N GLU A 18 9.40 12.45 12.29
CA GLU A 18 9.27 11.35 13.23
C GLU A 18 7.84 11.23 13.76
N GLU A 19 7.21 12.35 14.09
CA GLU A 19 5.79 12.38 14.49
C GLU A 19 4.89 11.93 13.34
N ALA A 20 5.11 12.42 12.11
CA ALA A 20 4.37 11.96 10.93
C ALA A 20 4.46 10.44 10.75
N ALA A 21 5.64 9.84 10.97
CA ALA A 21 5.82 8.39 10.91
C ALA A 21 5.07 7.64 12.02
N LEU A 22 5.06 8.18 13.25
CA LEU A 22 4.29 7.61 14.36
C LEU A 22 2.78 7.71 14.11
N LEU A 23 2.31 8.81 13.55
CA LEU A 23 0.91 9.01 13.16
C LEU A 23 0.51 8.09 11.99
N MET A 24 1.38 7.90 10.99
CA MET A 24 1.18 6.89 9.94
C MET A 24 1.06 5.49 10.55
N TYR A 25 1.97 5.12 11.45
CA TYR A 25 1.90 3.82 12.12
C TYR A 25 0.60 3.64 12.91
N GLN A 26 0.18 4.67 13.65
CA GLN A 26 -1.10 4.68 14.36
C GLN A 26 -2.26 4.48 13.38
N SER A 27 -2.32 5.28 12.30
CA SER A 27 -3.32 5.21 11.24
C SER A 27 -3.47 3.81 10.66
N LEU A 28 -2.35 3.12 10.38
CA LEU A 28 -2.35 1.76 9.86
C LEU A 28 -2.79 0.70 10.88
N THR A 29 -2.64 0.99 12.18
CA THR A 29 -2.95 0.02 13.25
C THR A 29 -4.43 0.05 13.64
N ILE A 30 -5.05 1.24 13.60
CA ILE A 30 -6.43 1.43 14.07
C ILE A 30 -7.41 1.83 12.97
N GLY A 31 -6.90 2.35 11.86
CA GLY A 31 -7.69 2.85 10.75
C GLY A 31 -8.04 1.77 9.74
N PRO A 32 -8.87 2.12 8.73
CA PRO A 32 -9.10 1.24 7.59
C PRO A 32 -7.79 1.00 6.83
N ALA A 33 -7.72 -0.14 6.13
CA ALA A 33 -6.58 -0.43 5.25
C ALA A 33 -6.37 0.72 4.24
N PRO A 34 -5.11 1.11 3.97
CA PRO A 34 -4.83 2.16 3.02
C PRO A 34 -5.28 1.76 1.61
N LEU A 35 -5.78 2.72 0.85
CA LEU A 35 -6.22 2.52 -0.54
C LEU A 35 -5.31 3.20 -1.56
N THR A 36 -4.36 4.02 -1.11
CA THR A 36 -3.43 4.74 -1.99
C THR A 36 -2.00 4.25 -1.75
N PHE A 37 -1.36 3.80 -2.81
CA PHE A 37 0.00 3.26 -2.78
C PHE A 37 0.83 3.85 -3.89
N SER A 38 2.12 4.04 -3.62
CA SER A 38 3.13 4.30 -4.65
C SER A 38 3.93 3.03 -4.88
N VAL A 39 3.95 2.57 -6.13
CA VAL A 39 4.62 1.33 -6.53
C VAL A 39 5.82 1.68 -7.38
N ARG A 40 7.01 1.26 -6.94
CA ARG A 40 8.27 1.46 -7.66
C ARG A 40 8.81 0.14 -8.19
N ASP A 41 9.16 0.10 -9.47
CA ASP A 41 9.78 -1.06 -10.11
C ASP A 41 11.33 -1.05 -10.02
N ASP A 42 11.95 -2.04 -10.66
CA ASP A 42 13.41 -2.20 -10.75
C ASP A 42 14.09 -1.18 -11.66
N THR A 43 13.33 -0.54 -12.55
CA THR A 43 13.79 0.59 -13.38
C THR A 43 13.68 1.93 -12.66
N ASN A 44 13.26 1.92 -11.39
CA ASN A 44 13.02 3.10 -10.57
C ASN A 44 11.84 3.96 -11.08
N SER A 45 10.98 3.38 -11.92
CA SER A 45 9.73 4.01 -12.35
C SER A 45 8.69 3.88 -11.25
N THR A 46 8.01 4.97 -10.95
CA THR A 46 6.98 5.04 -9.89
C THR A 46 5.60 5.21 -10.51
N LEU A 47 4.64 4.44 -10.02
CA LEU A 47 3.23 4.55 -10.36
C LEU A 47 2.41 4.69 -9.07
N ASP A 48 1.60 5.74 -8.99
CA ASP A 48 0.63 5.88 -7.92
C ASP A 48 -0.66 5.15 -8.29
N VAL A 49 -1.10 4.29 -7.37
CA VAL A 49 -2.26 3.42 -7.52
C VAL A 49 -3.26 3.73 -6.42
N ARG A 50 -4.50 3.96 -6.81
CA ARG A 50 -5.63 4.03 -5.90
C ARG A 50 -6.51 2.81 -6.11
N LEU A 51 -6.63 1.99 -5.07
CA LEU A 51 -7.47 0.79 -5.09
C LEU A 51 -8.94 1.14 -4.90
N ASP A 52 -9.80 0.36 -5.54
CA ASP A 52 -11.20 0.25 -5.13
C ASP A 52 -11.28 -0.65 -3.90
N GLN A 53 -12.00 -0.19 -2.87
CA GLN A 53 -12.08 -0.90 -1.60
C GLN A 53 -12.75 -2.28 -1.74
N SER A 54 -13.82 -2.38 -2.54
CA SER A 54 -14.52 -3.65 -2.74
C SER A 54 -13.62 -4.66 -3.44
N GLN A 55 -12.92 -4.22 -4.49
CA GLN A 55 -11.98 -5.08 -5.21
C GLN A 55 -10.82 -5.53 -4.32
N ALA A 56 -10.30 -4.63 -3.48
CA ALA A 56 -9.23 -4.94 -2.54
C ALA A 56 -9.67 -5.95 -1.46
N ASP A 57 -10.88 -5.79 -0.92
CA ASP A 57 -11.46 -6.70 0.07
C ASP A 57 -11.73 -8.10 -0.52
N GLU A 58 -12.25 -8.18 -1.75
CA GLU A 58 -12.41 -9.44 -2.48
C GLU A 58 -11.08 -10.17 -2.71
N PHE A 59 -10.05 -9.41 -3.09
CA PHE A 59 -8.70 -9.94 -3.27
C PHE A 59 -8.11 -10.42 -1.93
N ALA A 60 -8.31 -9.68 -0.84
CA ALA A 60 -7.81 -10.06 0.48
C ALA A 60 -8.52 -11.30 1.08
N ALA A 61 -9.78 -11.53 0.72
CA ALA A 61 -10.54 -12.68 1.17
C ALA A 61 -10.14 -14.00 0.46
N SER A 62 -9.41 -13.91 -0.65
CA SER A 62 -9.03 -15.05 -1.49
C SER A 62 -7.56 -15.43 -1.27
N ASP A 63 -7.26 -16.73 -1.21
CA ASP A 63 -5.88 -17.21 -1.10
C ASP A 63 -5.19 -17.21 -2.48
N HIS A 64 -4.45 -16.15 -2.75
CA HIS A 64 -3.67 -15.97 -3.98
C HIS A 64 -2.23 -16.49 -3.88
N THR A 65 -1.84 -17.15 -2.80
CA THR A 65 -0.45 -17.63 -2.60
C THR A 65 -0.13 -18.92 -3.36
N ALA A 66 -1.12 -19.54 -4.01
CA ALA A 66 -1.00 -20.87 -4.62
C ALA A 66 -0.83 -20.90 -6.15
N ASP A 67 -0.92 -19.78 -6.89
CA ASP A 67 -0.85 -19.82 -8.37
C ASP A 67 -0.03 -18.68 -8.99
N PRO A 68 1.29 -18.88 -9.24
CA PRO A 68 2.17 -17.84 -9.79
C PRO A 68 1.93 -17.53 -11.28
N GLY A 69 0.95 -18.16 -11.93
CA GLY A 69 0.79 -18.19 -13.39
C GLY A 69 -0.45 -17.50 -13.98
N ASN A 70 -1.34 -16.92 -13.19
CA ASN A 70 -2.55 -16.24 -13.70
C ASN A 70 -2.57 -14.77 -13.27
N TRP A 71 -1.66 -13.99 -13.87
CA TRP A 71 -1.66 -12.53 -13.84
C TRP A 71 -1.11 -12.01 -15.16
#